data_AF-A0A510JYZ0-F1
#
_entry.id   AF-A0A510JYZ0-F1
#
_cell.length_a   1.000
_cell.length_b   1.000
_cell.length_c   1.000
_cell.angle_alpha   90.00
_cell.angle_beta   90.00
_cell.angle_gamma   90.00
#
_symmetry.space_group_name_H-M   'P 1'
#
loop_
_entity.id
_entity.type
_entity.pdbx_description
1 polymer ?
#
loop_
_entity_poly.entity_id
_entity_poly.type
_entity_poly.pdbx_seq_one_letter_code
_entity_poly.pdbx_strand_id
1 'polypeptide(L)'
;MRKIIFLTTFIVFNLGFSDLQSTIKNHYSNKTTDLTVVSKPQYEVIAGYKYLKNNNQKPTFFRRSLGYEKTIIGVNNKAFAYKRLKSDYCNAVKEIVKVDKGIVPGTNKPFTQATYIEVDDAYKEYLQQIAQIRQVVILAVKNEDMENEAGCHYKGTYWNNANSQYKAKQFYNDEIDRYYKSNRQNNSSYFNLGIAYINQRKYREATKSFLEGAKNKDVDSMIALGTFSLAAKDFSSAKKYYKMAADLGNEEALEIYNRLVLAGY
;
A
#
# COMPACT_ATOMS: atom_id res chain seq x y z
N MET A 1 -74.08 56.32 -10.58
CA MET A 1 -73.15 57.47 -10.61
C MET A 1 -72.00 57.21 -9.63
N ARG A 2 -70.77 57.56 -10.05
CA ARG A 2 -69.57 57.98 -9.27
C ARG A 2 -69.33 57.35 -7.88
N LYS A 3 -68.25 56.58 -7.71
CA LYS A 3 -66.87 57.01 -7.34
C LYS A 3 -66.74 57.61 -5.93
N ILE A 4 -66.03 56.87 -5.05
CA ILE A 4 -64.91 57.25 -4.14
C ILE A 4 -65.28 58.34 -3.09
N ILE A 5 -65.08 58.21 -1.78
CA ILE A 5 -63.79 58.25 -1.06
C ILE A 5 -63.96 57.84 0.42
N PHE A 6 -63.06 56.92 0.80
CA PHE A 6 -62.42 56.62 2.09
C PHE A 6 -62.68 57.54 3.31
N LEU A 7 -62.92 56.88 4.44
CA LEU A 7 -62.39 57.31 5.74
C LEU A 7 -61.89 56.07 6.50
N THR A 8 -60.57 55.93 6.63
CA THR A 8 -59.95 54.95 7.51
C THR A 8 -59.14 55.68 8.57
N THR A 9 -59.54 55.51 9.84
CA THR A 9 -58.65 55.68 10.99
C THR A 9 -58.66 54.40 11.81
N PHE A 10 -57.47 53.82 11.88
CA PHE A 10 -56.93 52.76 12.72
C PHE A 10 -57.79 52.17 13.84
N ILE A 11 -57.89 50.84 13.84
CA ILE A 11 -57.83 50.05 15.08
C ILE A 11 -56.82 48.92 14.84
N VAL A 12 -55.77 48.90 15.66
CA VAL A 12 -54.84 47.78 15.78
C VAL A 12 -55.59 46.66 16.50
N PHE A 13 -55.84 45.55 15.81
CA PHE A 13 -56.25 44.31 16.44
C PHE A 13 -55.10 43.29 16.36
N ASN A 14 -54.71 42.79 17.54
CA ASN A 14 -53.86 41.62 17.72
C ASN A 14 -54.48 40.42 16.98
N LEU A 15 -53.86 39.99 15.89
CA LEU A 15 -54.23 38.73 15.21
C LEU A 15 -53.57 37.57 15.94
N GLY A 16 -54.38 36.62 16.40
CA GLY A 16 -53.93 35.38 17.04
C GLY A 16 -53.33 34.41 16.04
N PHE A 17 -52.54 33.45 16.53
CA PHE A 17 -51.82 32.43 15.75
C PHE A 17 -52.74 31.62 14.79
N SER A 18 -54.03 31.51 15.08
CA SER A 18 -55.05 30.87 14.23
C SER A 18 -55.35 31.62 12.94
N ASP A 19 -55.27 32.96 12.94
CA ASP A 19 -55.56 33.80 11.77
C ASP A 19 -54.40 33.75 10.76
N LEU A 20 -53.18 33.54 11.24
CA LEU A 20 -52.01 33.32 10.39
C LEU A 20 -52.07 31.96 9.67
N GLN A 21 -52.52 30.90 10.35
CA GLN A 21 -52.72 29.57 9.75
C GLN A 21 -53.81 29.58 8.65
N SER A 22 -54.92 30.27 8.89
CA SER A 22 -56.02 30.45 7.93
C SER A 22 -55.57 31.22 6.67
N THR A 23 -54.83 32.30 6.87
CA THR A 23 -54.34 33.15 5.78
C THR A 23 -53.30 32.42 4.92
N ILE A 24 -52.38 31.64 5.51
CA ILE A 24 -51.38 30.84 4.79
C ILE A 24 -52.04 29.66 4.04
N LYS A 25 -53.03 28.98 4.64
CA LYS A 25 -53.73 27.87 3.98
C LYS A 25 -54.47 28.33 2.72
N ASN A 26 -55.12 29.49 2.76
CA ASN A 26 -55.85 30.03 1.61
C ASN A 26 -54.94 30.62 0.51
N HIS A 27 -53.75 31.12 0.86
CA HIS A 27 -52.84 31.71 -0.14
C HIS A 27 -52.04 30.66 -0.94
N TYR A 28 -51.89 29.44 -0.44
CA TYR A 28 -51.08 28.38 -1.06
C TYR A 28 -51.88 27.14 -1.54
N SER A 29 -53.20 27.08 -1.37
CA SER A 29 -54.01 25.91 -1.72
C SER A 29 -54.19 25.64 -3.23
N ASN A 30 -53.51 26.36 -4.12
CA ASN A 30 -53.55 26.10 -5.57
C ASN A 30 -52.18 26.14 -6.26
N LYS A 31 -51.14 25.67 -5.56
CA LYS A 31 -49.91 25.26 -6.23
C LYS A 31 -49.65 23.80 -5.86
N THR A 32 -49.96 22.91 -6.79
CA THR A 32 -49.31 21.60 -6.87
C THR A 32 -47.81 21.86 -6.99
N THR A 33 -47.14 22.04 -5.86
CA THR A 33 -45.70 21.82 -5.77
C THR A 33 -45.51 20.33 -5.95
N ASP A 34 -45.26 19.96 -7.21
CA ASP A 34 -44.66 18.69 -7.55
C ASP A 34 -43.42 18.50 -6.67
N LEU A 35 -43.57 17.66 -5.64
CA LEU A 35 -42.53 17.27 -4.70
C LEU A 35 -41.56 16.25 -5.32
N THR A 36 -41.50 16.12 -6.65
CA THR A 36 -40.59 15.20 -7.32
C THR A 36 -39.95 15.77 -8.60
N VAL A 37 -39.22 16.88 -8.50
CA VAL A 37 -37.99 16.94 -9.31
C VAL A 37 -36.91 16.16 -8.58
N VAL A 38 -37.07 14.82 -8.57
CA VAL A 38 -35.90 13.95 -8.53
C VAL A 38 -35.14 14.33 -9.80
N SER A 39 -34.18 15.24 -9.68
CA SER A 39 -33.35 15.63 -10.81
C SER A 39 -32.78 14.33 -11.36
N LYS A 40 -33.20 13.92 -12.56
CA LYS A 40 -32.67 12.70 -13.18
C LYS A 40 -31.16 12.75 -13.06
N PRO A 41 -30.48 11.67 -12.62
CA PRO A 41 -29.04 11.71 -12.48
C PRO A 41 -28.44 12.21 -13.79
N GLN A 42 -27.72 13.32 -13.73
CA GLN A 42 -27.00 13.79 -14.90
C GLN A 42 -25.79 12.87 -15.07
N TYR A 43 -25.57 12.43 -16.30
CA TYR A 43 -24.47 11.54 -16.65
C TYR A 43 -23.52 12.24 -17.60
N GLU A 44 -22.27 11.84 -17.58
CA GLU A 44 -21.26 12.20 -18.58
C GLU A 44 -20.69 10.95 -19.24
N VAL A 45 -20.24 11.09 -20.49
CA VAL A 45 -19.63 9.99 -21.24
C VAL A 45 -18.18 10.36 -21.54
N ILE A 46 -17.24 9.55 -21.06
CA ILE A 46 -15.80 9.76 -21.25
C ILE A 46 -15.22 8.45 -21.81
N ALA A 47 -14.53 8.56 -22.95
CA ALA A 47 -13.93 7.42 -23.66
C ALA A 47 -14.89 6.22 -23.87
N GLY A 48 -16.17 6.49 -24.11
CA GLY A 48 -17.20 5.46 -24.35
C GLY A 48 -17.86 4.88 -23.10
N TYR A 49 -17.42 5.29 -21.89
CA TYR A 49 -18.00 4.85 -20.62
C TYR A 49 -18.92 5.92 -20.03
N LYS A 50 -20.00 5.50 -19.38
CA LYS A 50 -20.99 6.40 -18.76
C LYS A 50 -20.76 6.52 -17.25
N TYR A 51 -20.62 7.74 -16.76
CA TYR A 51 -20.37 8.09 -15.36
C TYR A 51 -21.46 8.98 -14.79
N LEU A 52 -21.59 9.01 -13.46
CA LEU A 52 -22.33 10.06 -12.78
C LEU A 52 -21.60 11.40 -13.01
N LYS A 53 -22.32 12.45 -13.39
CA LYS A 53 -21.74 13.76 -13.64
C LYS A 53 -21.05 14.31 -12.39
N ASN A 54 -19.83 14.79 -12.55
CA ASN A 54 -19.07 15.35 -11.44
C ASN A 54 -19.78 16.57 -10.80
N ASN A 55 -19.89 16.55 -9.46
CA ASN A 55 -20.43 17.63 -8.63
C ASN A 55 -19.30 18.45 -7.99
N ASN A 56 -18.30 18.88 -8.79
CA ASN A 56 -17.11 19.59 -8.32
C ASN A 56 -16.27 18.83 -7.26
N GLN A 57 -16.35 17.50 -7.24
CA GLN A 57 -15.48 16.69 -6.39
C GLN A 57 -14.02 16.86 -6.85
N LYS A 58 -13.11 16.89 -5.88
CA LYS A 58 -11.67 16.96 -6.11
C LYS A 58 -11.06 15.56 -5.99
N PRO A 59 -9.96 15.27 -6.71
CA PRO A 59 -9.19 14.05 -6.51
C PRO A 59 -8.74 13.90 -5.06
N THR A 60 -8.84 12.69 -4.57
CA THR A 60 -8.43 12.23 -3.24
C THR A 60 -7.18 11.36 -3.28
N PHE A 61 -6.80 10.86 -4.46
CA PHE A 61 -5.60 10.05 -4.63
C PHE A 61 -4.33 10.85 -4.33
N PHE A 62 -3.42 10.24 -3.57
CA PHE A 62 -2.06 10.75 -3.37
C PHE A 62 -1.04 9.62 -3.35
N ARG A 63 0.12 9.89 -3.95
CA ARG A 63 1.23 8.94 -3.99
C ARG A 63 1.92 8.83 -2.64
N ARG A 64 2.16 7.61 -2.17
CA ARG A 64 2.82 7.33 -0.88
C ARG A 64 3.42 5.93 -0.86
N SER A 65 4.37 5.65 0.03
CA SER A 65 4.76 4.26 0.29
C SER A 65 3.62 3.52 1.00
N LEU A 66 3.29 2.33 0.52
CA LEU A 66 2.28 1.46 1.12
C LEU A 66 2.85 0.49 2.17
N GLY A 67 4.17 0.51 2.39
CA GLY A 67 4.80 -0.29 3.43
C GLY A 67 5.13 -1.74 3.03
N TYR A 68 4.94 -2.12 1.76
CA TYR A 68 5.29 -3.46 1.27
C TYR A 68 6.78 -3.78 1.44
N GLU A 69 7.65 -2.78 1.41
CA GLU A 69 9.08 -2.94 1.64
C GLU A 69 9.36 -3.58 3.00
N LYS A 70 8.59 -3.21 4.03
CA LYS A 70 8.75 -3.71 5.40
C LYS A 70 8.24 -5.14 5.58
N THR A 71 7.47 -5.66 4.63
CA THR A 71 6.90 -7.02 4.75
C THR A 71 7.88 -8.10 4.32
N ILE A 72 8.89 -7.77 3.50
CA ILE A 72 9.85 -8.74 2.95
C ILE A 72 11.33 -8.35 3.15
N ILE A 73 11.66 -7.08 3.26
CA ILE A 73 13.04 -6.63 3.50
C ILE A 73 13.31 -6.68 5.00
N GLY A 74 14.37 -7.40 5.39
CA GLY A 74 14.79 -7.51 6.80
C GLY A 74 13.98 -8.49 7.66
N VAL A 75 13.06 -9.26 7.08
CA VAL A 75 12.26 -10.25 7.81
C VAL A 75 12.90 -11.64 7.80
N ASN A 76 12.70 -12.40 8.90
CA ASN A 76 13.27 -13.75 9.05
C ASN A 76 12.63 -14.78 8.10
N ASN A 77 11.30 -14.77 7.98
CA ASN A 77 10.58 -15.72 7.11
C ASN A 77 10.21 -15.10 5.75
N LYS A 78 11.21 -15.01 4.87
CA LYS A 78 11.04 -14.44 3.52
C LYS A 78 10.07 -15.23 2.64
N ALA A 79 10.01 -16.56 2.80
CA ALA A 79 9.11 -17.39 2.01
C ALA A 79 7.63 -17.09 2.30
N PHE A 80 7.27 -16.97 3.58
CA PHE A 80 5.93 -16.58 3.98
C PHE A 80 5.58 -15.15 3.55
N ALA A 81 6.50 -14.21 3.75
CA ALA A 81 6.35 -12.83 3.29
C ALA A 81 6.09 -12.74 1.78
N TYR A 82 6.87 -13.48 0.99
CA TYR A 82 6.72 -13.50 -0.46
C TYR A 82 5.40 -14.14 -0.90
N LYS A 83 4.96 -15.21 -0.24
CA LYS A 83 3.63 -15.79 -0.46
C LYS A 83 2.51 -14.78 -0.21
N ARG A 84 2.62 -13.95 0.84
CA ARG A 84 1.66 -12.89 1.13
C ARG A 84 1.66 -11.80 0.05
N LEU A 85 2.84 -11.33 -0.37
CA LEU A 85 2.96 -10.34 -1.46
C LEU A 85 2.32 -10.85 -2.76
N LYS A 86 2.50 -12.13 -3.11
CA LYS A 86 1.81 -12.75 -4.26
C LYS A 86 0.29 -12.66 -4.14
N SER A 87 -0.26 -12.97 -2.95
CA SER A 87 -1.69 -12.87 -2.69
C SER A 87 -2.19 -11.42 -2.79
N ASP A 88 -1.49 -10.47 -2.18
CA ASP A 88 -1.84 -9.05 -2.21
C ASP A 88 -1.79 -8.51 -3.65
N TYR A 89 -0.78 -8.91 -4.41
CA TYR A 89 -0.64 -8.58 -5.83
C TYR A 89 -1.84 -9.11 -6.64
N CYS A 90 -2.17 -10.40 -6.55
CA CYS A 90 -3.30 -10.97 -7.30
C CYS A 90 -4.64 -10.32 -6.93
N ASN A 91 -4.82 -9.97 -5.65
CA ASN A 91 -6.01 -9.25 -5.20
C ASN A 91 -6.08 -7.86 -5.86
N ALA A 92 -4.97 -7.12 -5.90
CA ALA A 92 -4.93 -5.83 -6.57
C ALA A 92 -5.18 -5.96 -8.09
N VAL A 93 -4.63 -6.99 -8.75
CA VAL A 93 -4.93 -7.28 -10.16
C VAL A 93 -6.42 -7.58 -10.37
N LYS A 94 -7.02 -8.42 -9.52
CA LYS A 94 -8.45 -8.77 -9.59
C LYS A 94 -9.35 -7.54 -9.43
N GLU A 95 -8.98 -6.62 -8.55
CA GLU A 95 -9.75 -5.40 -8.32
C GLU A 95 -9.56 -4.38 -9.44
N ILE A 96 -8.33 -4.13 -9.90
CA ILE A 96 -8.07 -3.11 -10.91
C ILE A 96 -8.72 -3.43 -12.25
N VAL A 97 -8.78 -4.70 -12.66
CA VAL A 97 -9.37 -5.11 -13.95
C VAL A 97 -10.90 -4.99 -13.98
N LYS A 98 -11.56 -4.75 -12.84
CA LYS A 98 -13.01 -4.50 -12.79
C LYS A 98 -13.42 -3.26 -13.59
N VAL A 99 -12.52 -2.29 -13.81
CA VAL A 99 -12.82 -1.11 -14.64
C VAL A 99 -13.22 -1.46 -16.07
N ASP A 100 -12.70 -2.55 -16.63
CA ASP A 100 -13.04 -2.97 -18.00
C ASP A 100 -14.48 -3.51 -18.09
N LYS A 101 -15.06 -3.84 -16.93
CA LYS A 101 -16.48 -4.20 -16.78
C LYS A 101 -17.33 -3.02 -16.31
N GLY A 102 -16.77 -1.81 -16.26
CA GLY A 102 -17.45 -0.60 -15.79
C GLY A 102 -17.75 -0.61 -14.29
N ILE A 103 -16.89 -1.25 -13.48
CA ILE A 103 -17.02 -1.32 -12.02
C ILE A 103 -15.84 -0.62 -11.35
N VAL A 104 -16.11 0.19 -10.33
CA VAL A 104 -15.09 0.93 -9.56
C VAL A 104 -14.24 -0.07 -8.75
N PRO A 105 -12.90 -0.10 -8.92
CA PRO A 105 -12.00 -0.97 -8.16
C PRO A 105 -12.20 -0.84 -6.64
N GLY A 106 -12.11 -1.96 -5.92
CA GLY A 106 -12.33 -2.02 -4.47
C GLY A 106 -13.79 -1.99 -4.04
N THR A 107 -14.72 -1.95 -5.00
CA THR A 107 -16.16 -1.93 -4.73
C THR A 107 -16.91 -2.82 -5.73
N ASN A 108 -18.24 -2.85 -5.60
CA ASN A 108 -19.16 -3.38 -6.62
C ASN A 108 -19.98 -2.25 -7.30
N LYS A 109 -19.58 -0.98 -7.10
CA LYS A 109 -20.28 0.20 -7.61
C LYS A 109 -20.05 0.29 -9.13
N PRO A 110 -21.10 0.29 -9.98
CA PRO A 110 -20.92 0.51 -11.41
C PRO A 110 -20.57 1.98 -11.70
N PHE A 111 -19.93 2.25 -12.83
CA PHE A 111 -19.56 3.61 -13.23
C PHE A 111 -20.75 4.55 -13.33
N THR A 112 -21.94 4.06 -13.67
CA THR A 112 -23.17 4.88 -13.70
C THR A 112 -23.57 5.43 -12.33
N GLN A 113 -22.96 4.95 -11.24
CA GLN A 113 -23.18 5.46 -9.88
C GLN A 113 -21.98 6.25 -9.34
N ALA A 114 -20.86 6.30 -10.05
CA ALA A 114 -19.61 6.94 -9.62
C ALA A 114 -19.18 8.04 -10.59
N THR A 115 -18.51 9.07 -10.07
CA THR A 115 -17.86 10.06 -10.92
C THR A 115 -16.62 9.47 -11.57
N TYR A 116 -16.18 10.06 -12.69
CA TYR A 116 -14.91 9.68 -13.30
C TYR A 116 -13.73 9.81 -12.34
N ILE A 117 -13.74 10.85 -11.49
CA ILE A 117 -12.68 11.09 -10.50
C ILE A 117 -12.63 9.96 -9.47
N GLU A 118 -13.78 9.51 -8.95
CA GLU A 118 -13.84 8.36 -8.04
C GLU A 118 -13.24 7.09 -8.68
N VAL A 119 -13.55 6.84 -9.96
CA VAL A 119 -13.03 5.69 -10.71
C VAL A 119 -11.52 5.81 -10.93
N ASP A 120 -11.05 6.98 -11.38
CA ASP A 120 -9.65 7.25 -11.67
C ASP A 120 -8.78 7.21 -10.40
N ASP A 121 -9.26 7.74 -9.28
CA ASP A 121 -8.58 7.65 -7.99
C ASP A 121 -8.48 6.20 -7.50
N ALA A 122 -9.58 5.44 -7.56
CA ALA A 122 -9.58 4.03 -7.20
C ALA A 122 -8.63 3.23 -8.10
N TYR A 123 -8.61 3.51 -9.41
CA TYR A 123 -7.69 2.88 -10.34
C TYR A 123 -6.23 3.15 -9.98
N LYS A 124 -5.89 4.41 -9.71
CA LYS A 124 -4.53 4.83 -9.30
C LYS A 124 -4.10 4.16 -8.00
N GLU A 125 -5.02 3.98 -7.05
CA GLU A 125 -4.72 3.32 -5.78
C GLU A 125 -4.32 1.85 -5.97
N TYR A 126 -5.07 1.08 -6.78
CA TYR A 126 -4.69 -0.29 -7.09
C TYR A 126 -3.48 -0.39 -8.02
N LEU A 127 -3.30 0.57 -8.94
CA LEU A 127 -2.10 0.62 -9.78
C LEU A 127 -0.86 0.90 -8.93
N GLN A 128 -0.98 1.73 -7.89
CA GLN A 128 0.08 1.98 -6.91
C GLN A 128 0.43 0.70 -6.13
N GLN A 129 -0.56 -0.07 -5.68
CA GLN A 129 -0.31 -1.36 -5.02
C GLN A 129 0.46 -2.32 -5.93
N ILE A 130 -0.02 -2.54 -7.16
CA ILE A 130 0.62 -3.39 -8.17
C ILE A 130 2.06 -2.93 -8.43
N ALA A 131 2.25 -1.62 -8.63
CA ALA A 131 3.55 -1.04 -8.93
C ALA A 131 4.54 -1.22 -7.78
N GLN A 132 4.13 -0.93 -6.55
CA GLN A 132 5.03 -1.01 -5.39
C GLN A 132 5.33 -2.45 -4.99
N ILE A 133 4.38 -3.39 -5.10
CA ILE A 133 4.68 -4.82 -4.88
C ILE A 133 5.70 -5.30 -5.91
N ARG A 134 5.52 -4.98 -7.20
CA ARG A 134 6.51 -5.28 -8.24
C ARG A 134 7.88 -4.69 -7.88
N GLN A 135 7.94 -3.41 -7.52
CA GLN A 135 9.19 -2.74 -7.15
C GLN A 135 9.89 -3.47 -6.00
N VAL A 136 9.18 -3.77 -4.91
CA VAL A 136 9.72 -4.45 -3.73
C VAL A 136 10.25 -5.84 -4.09
N VAL A 137 9.51 -6.60 -4.88
CA VAL A 137 9.91 -7.97 -5.28
C VAL A 137 11.14 -7.94 -6.17
N ILE A 138 11.19 -7.06 -7.17
CA ILE A 138 12.37 -6.85 -8.04
C ILE A 138 13.63 -6.54 -7.21
N LEU A 139 13.49 -5.78 -6.13
CA LEU A 139 14.61 -5.43 -5.26
C LEU A 139 15.01 -6.58 -4.31
N ALA A 140 14.03 -7.23 -3.69
CA ALA A 140 14.25 -8.11 -2.54
C ALA A 140 14.39 -9.60 -2.89
N VAL A 141 13.87 -10.04 -4.05
CA VAL A 141 13.81 -11.44 -4.45
C VAL A 141 14.70 -11.67 -5.68
N LYS A 142 15.71 -12.53 -5.53
CA LYS A 142 16.62 -12.86 -6.64
C LYS A 142 15.91 -13.73 -7.67
N ASN A 143 16.09 -13.40 -8.95
CA ASN A 143 15.49 -14.14 -10.07
C ASN A 143 13.97 -14.30 -9.90
N GLU A 144 13.30 -13.24 -9.46
CA GLU A 144 11.87 -13.26 -9.22
C GLU A 144 11.07 -13.53 -10.50
N ASP A 145 10.01 -14.31 -10.36
CA ASP A 145 9.00 -14.51 -11.40
C ASP A 145 7.60 -14.51 -10.77
N MET A 146 7.32 -13.48 -9.98
CA MET A 146 6.17 -13.44 -9.08
C MET A 146 4.85 -13.69 -9.79
N GLU A 147 4.68 -13.13 -10.98
CA GLU A 147 3.41 -13.18 -11.71
C GLU A 147 3.12 -14.58 -12.25
N ASN A 148 4.12 -15.27 -12.81
CA ASN A 148 3.96 -16.66 -13.24
C ASN A 148 3.79 -17.58 -12.04
N GLU A 149 4.58 -17.39 -10.97
CA GLU A 149 4.45 -18.18 -9.74
C GLU A 149 3.09 -18.02 -9.05
N ALA A 150 2.51 -16.82 -9.12
CA ALA A 150 1.20 -16.53 -8.55
C ALA A 150 0.04 -16.89 -9.48
N GLY A 151 0.31 -17.11 -10.78
CA GLY A 151 -0.70 -17.37 -11.80
C GLY A 151 -1.59 -16.16 -12.11
N CYS A 152 -1.12 -14.93 -11.86
CA CYS A 152 -1.89 -13.72 -12.07
C CYS A 152 -1.01 -12.62 -12.70
N HIS A 153 -1.53 -11.94 -13.71
CA HIS A 153 -0.77 -10.99 -14.53
C HIS A 153 -1.52 -9.68 -14.73
N TYR A 154 -0.89 -8.56 -14.39
CA TYR A 154 -1.39 -7.26 -14.77
C TYR A 154 -0.78 -6.79 -16.09
N LYS A 155 -1.60 -6.84 -17.15
CA LYS A 155 -1.21 -6.46 -18.53
C LYS A 155 -1.74 -5.09 -18.96
N GLY A 156 -2.28 -4.30 -18.03
CA GLY A 156 -3.05 -3.10 -18.32
C GLY A 156 -4.54 -3.38 -18.49
N THR A 157 -5.34 -2.33 -18.63
CA THR A 157 -6.80 -2.40 -18.81
C THR A 157 -7.21 -1.59 -20.03
N TYR A 158 -8.28 -1.99 -20.71
CA TYR A 158 -8.83 -1.23 -21.84
C TYR A 158 -9.23 0.18 -21.42
N TRP A 159 -9.83 0.30 -20.23
CA TRP A 159 -10.19 1.58 -19.65
C TRP A 159 -8.99 2.51 -19.54
N ASN A 160 -7.85 2.06 -19.01
CA ASN A 160 -6.67 2.91 -18.88
C ASN A 160 -6.08 3.29 -20.24
N ASN A 161 -6.08 2.37 -21.21
CA ASN A 161 -5.59 2.64 -22.56
C ASN A 161 -6.42 3.73 -23.27
N ALA A 162 -7.73 3.75 -23.04
CA ALA A 162 -8.65 4.72 -23.63
C ALA A 162 -8.71 6.07 -22.90
N ASN A 163 -8.22 6.13 -21.66
CA ASN A 163 -8.28 7.32 -20.81
C ASN A 163 -6.88 7.88 -20.54
N SER A 164 -6.30 7.55 -19.39
CA SER A 164 -5.12 8.24 -18.87
C SER A 164 -3.77 7.63 -19.27
N GLN A 165 -3.77 6.38 -19.75
CA GLN A 165 -2.58 5.65 -20.21
C GLN A 165 -1.45 5.58 -19.17
N TYR A 166 -1.81 5.37 -17.91
CA TYR A 166 -0.86 5.24 -16.82
C TYR A 166 0.09 4.06 -17.04
N LYS A 167 1.35 4.27 -16.69
CA LYS A 167 2.39 3.23 -16.64
C LYS A 167 2.65 2.86 -15.19
N ALA A 168 2.63 1.57 -14.86
CA ALA A 168 2.86 1.10 -13.49
C ALA A 168 4.15 1.67 -12.87
N LYS A 169 5.25 1.76 -13.65
CA LYS A 169 6.53 2.32 -13.17
C LYS A 169 6.43 3.77 -12.68
N GLN A 170 5.43 4.56 -13.13
CA GLN A 170 5.20 5.91 -12.63
C GLN A 170 4.79 5.92 -11.14
N PHE A 171 4.32 4.80 -10.61
CA PHE A 171 3.84 4.65 -9.23
C PHE A 171 4.85 3.94 -8.33
N TYR A 172 6.09 3.76 -8.82
CA TYR A 172 7.21 3.41 -7.95
C TYR A 172 7.48 4.54 -6.96
N ASN A 173 8.02 4.19 -5.81
CA ASN A 173 8.27 5.14 -4.73
C ASN A 173 9.75 5.09 -4.30
N ASP A 174 10.40 6.26 -4.26
CA ASP A 174 11.81 6.37 -3.88
C ASP A 174 12.06 6.00 -2.40
N GLU A 175 11.05 6.07 -1.53
CA GLU A 175 11.15 5.61 -0.14
C GLU A 175 11.44 4.11 -0.07
N ILE A 176 10.88 3.31 -0.98
CA ILE A 176 11.13 1.87 -1.07
C ILE A 176 12.59 1.63 -1.46
N ASP A 177 13.10 2.36 -2.46
CA ASP A 177 14.51 2.27 -2.88
C ASP A 177 15.46 2.68 -1.76
N ARG A 178 15.15 3.77 -1.03
CA ARG A 178 15.92 4.22 0.14
C ARG A 178 15.92 3.16 1.24
N TYR A 179 14.76 2.60 1.55
CA TYR A 179 14.61 1.55 2.57
C TYR A 179 15.38 0.29 2.20
N TYR A 180 15.30 -0.16 0.93
CA TYR A 180 16.07 -1.30 0.46
C TYR A 180 17.58 -1.05 0.56
N LYS A 181 18.06 0.13 0.13
CA LYS A 181 19.49 0.49 0.19
C LYS A 181 20.01 0.52 1.62
N SER A 182 19.28 1.12 2.56
CA SER A 182 19.71 1.17 3.97
C SER A 182 19.76 -0.23 4.60
N ASN A 183 18.73 -1.06 4.36
CA ASN A 183 18.72 -2.43 4.86
C ASN A 183 19.80 -3.31 4.21
N ARG A 184 20.06 -3.15 2.91
CA ARG A 184 21.16 -3.86 2.23
C ARG A 184 22.54 -3.44 2.77
N GLN A 185 22.74 -2.16 3.07
CA GLN A 185 23.98 -1.70 3.69
C GLN A 185 24.16 -2.28 5.10
N ASN A 186 23.07 -2.45 5.84
CA ASN A 186 23.08 -3.12 7.14
C ASN A 186 23.29 -4.65 7.03
N ASN A 187 22.88 -5.30 5.92
CA ASN A 187 22.97 -6.75 5.74
C ASN A 187 24.12 -7.27 4.85
N SER A 188 24.96 -6.44 4.21
CA SER A 188 25.84 -6.98 3.14
C SER A 188 27.22 -6.35 2.93
N SER A 189 27.75 -5.52 3.82
CA SER A 189 29.08 -4.92 3.59
C SER A 189 30.23 -5.80 4.10
N TYR A 190 30.09 -6.41 5.27
CA TYR A 190 31.23 -7.02 5.97
C TYR A 190 31.37 -8.53 5.80
N PHE A 191 30.27 -9.28 5.82
CA PHE A 191 30.32 -10.72 5.51
C PHE A 191 30.83 -10.98 4.09
N ASN A 192 30.25 -10.31 3.09
CA ASN A 192 30.66 -10.47 1.70
C ASN A 192 32.11 -10.03 1.46
N LEU A 193 32.55 -8.94 2.12
CA LEU A 193 33.94 -8.52 2.09
C LEU A 193 34.86 -9.58 2.72
N GLY A 194 34.42 -10.19 3.81
CA GLY A 194 35.12 -11.30 4.44
C GLY A 194 35.27 -12.51 3.51
N ILE A 195 34.20 -12.92 2.83
CA ILE A 195 34.23 -13.98 1.82
C ILE A 195 35.16 -13.61 0.64
N ALA A 196 35.12 -12.37 0.16
CA ALA A 196 36.01 -11.91 -0.90
C ALA A 196 37.49 -11.99 -0.51
N TYR A 197 37.82 -11.69 0.76
CA TYR A 197 39.17 -11.87 1.28
C TYR A 197 39.55 -13.36 1.44
N ILE A 198 38.63 -14.24 1.84
CA ILE A 198 38.86 -15.69 1.87
C ILE A 198 39.24 -16.22 0.48
N ASN A 199 38.52 -15.80 -0.57
CA ASN A 199 38.82 -16.20 -1.95
C ASN A 199 40.21 -15.74 -2.42
N GLN A 200 40.71 -14.65 -1.85
CA GLN A 200 42.08 -14.17 -2.06
C GLN A 200 43.10 -14.79 -1.09
N ARG A 201 42.70 -15.75 -0.25
CA ARG A 201 43.50 -16.35 0.84
C ARG A 201 43.99 -15.35 1.91
N LYS A 202 43.31 -14.20 2.02
CA LYS A 202 43.58 -13.13 2.98
C LYS A 202 42.76 -13.32 4.26
N TYR A 203 43.06 -14.36 5.02
CA TYR A 203 42.22 -14.78 6.15
C TYR A 203 42.15 -13.75 7.29
N ARG A 204 43.21 -12.98 7.53
CA ARG A 204 43.24 -11.96 8.60
C ARG A 204 42.29 -10.80 8.30
N GLU A 205 42.27 -10.35 7.05
CA GLU A 205 41.37 -9.32 6.53
C GLU A 205 39.94 -9.82 6.50
N ALA A 206 39.73 -11.10 6.19
CA ALA A 206 38.43 -11.74 6.29
C ALA A 206 37.89 -11.69 7.73
N THR A 207 38.68 -12.10 8.71
CA THR A 207 38.31 -12.03 10.14
C THR A 207 38.00 -10.60 10.59
N LYS A 208 38.81 -9.61 10.20
CA LYS A 208 38.51 -8.19 10.50
C LYS A 208 37.17 -7.76 9.93
N SER A 209 36.87 -8.17 8.70
CA SER A 209 35.60 -7.85 8.05
C SER A 209 34.45 -8.49 8.83
N PHE A 210 34.50 -9.79 9.11
CA PHE A 210 33.46 -10.44 9.91
C PHE A 210 33.29 -9.85 11.31
N LEU A 211 34.37 -9.38 11.95
CA LEU A 211 34.28 -8.68 13.25
C LEU A 211 33.48 -7.38 13.16
N GLU A 212 33.69 -6.58 12.11
CA GLU A 212 32.87 -5.39 11.87
C GLU A 212 31.41 -5.76 11.52
N GLY A 213 31.19 -6.86 10.80
CA GLY A 213 29.85 -7.41 10.59
C GLY A 213 29.16 -7.78 11.89
N ALA A 214 29.84 -8.54 12.76
CA ALA A 214 29.30 -8.94 14.06
C ALA A 214 28.98 -7.73 14.96
N LYS A 215 29.79 -6.66 14.95
CA LYS A 215 29.47 -5.41 15.67
C LYS A 215 28.16 -4.77 15.17
N ASN A 216 27.87 -4.92 13.89
CA ASN A 216 26.63 -4.44 13.26
C ASN A 216 25.47 -5.45 13.34
N LYS A 217 25.56 -6.46 14.21
CA LYS A 217 24.55 -7.51 14.42
C LYS A 217 24.27 -8.37 13.17
N ASP A 218 25.23 -8.48 12.26
CA ASP A 218 25.15 -9.39 11.11
C ASP A 218 25.36 -10.85 11.57
N VAL A 219 24.27 -11.63 11.52
CA VAL A 219 24.23 -13.02 11.97
C VAL A 219 25.17 -13.91 11.15
N ASP A 220 25.28 -13.69 9.84
CA ASP A 220 26.13 -14.50 8.96
C ASP A 220 27.62 -14.29 9.30
N SER A 221 28.00 -13.05 9.60
CA SER A 221 29.35 -12.73 10.10
C SER A 221 29.66 -13.39 11.44
N MET A 222 28.69 -13.46 12.36
CA MET A 222 28.86 -14.15 13.65
C MET A 222 29.06 -15.66 13.45
N ILE A 223 28.25 -16.28 12.59
CA ILE A 223 28.37 -17.71 12.26
C ILE A 223 29.73 -18.00 11.61
N ALA A 224 30.19 -17.14 10.69
CA ALA A 224 31.51 -17.27 10.07
C ALA A 224 32.65 -17.21 11.09
N LEU A 225 32.59 -16.28 12.05
CA LEU A 225 33.55 -16.19 13.14
C LEU A 225 33.51 -17.43 14.04
N GLY A 226 32.32 -17.90 14.42
CA GLY A 226 32.15 -19.13 15.20
C GLY A 226 32.75 -20.35 14.50
N THR A 227 32.52 -20.46 13.19
CA THR A 227 33.04 -21.56 12.36
C THR A 227 34.56 -21.51 12.25
N PHE A 228 35.13 -20.31 12.05
CA PHE A 228 36.58 -20.11 12.01
C PHE A 228 37.22 -20.48 13.36
N SER A 229 36.59 -20.08 14.47
CA SER A 229 37.04 -20.44 15.81
C SER A 229 36.97 -21.94 16.07
N LEU A 230 35.91 -22.64 15.61
CA LEU A 230 35.85 -24.11 15.71
C LEU A 230 36.95 -24.79 14.92
N ALA A 231 37.20 -24.36 13.68
CA ALA A 231 38.27 -24.91 12.86
C ALA A 231 39.65 -24.71 13.52
N ALA A 232 39.84 -23.58 14.21
CA ALA A 232 41.03 -23.28 14.99
C ALA A 232 41.06 -23.97 16.37
N LYS A 233 40.03 -24.74 16.74
CA LYS A 233 39.82 -25.35 18.07
C LYS A 233 39.78 -24.33 19.23
N ASP A 234 39.47 -23.07 18.93
CA ASP A 234 39.16 -22.05 19.93
C ASP A 234 37.67 -22.15 20.29
N PHE A 235 37.36 -23.14 21.13
CA PHE A 235 35.98 -23.43 21.52
C PHE A 235 35.33 -22.30 22.34
N SER A 236 36.13 -21.51 23.06
CA SER A 236 35.62 -20.36 23.82
C SER A 236 35.06 -19.29 22.90
N SER A 237 35.83 -18.87 21.89
CA SER A 237 35.37 -17.92 20.89
C SER A 237 34.24 -18.49 20.03
N ALA A 238 34.30 -19.78 19.67
CA ALA A 238 33.23 -20.44 18.94
C ALA A 238 31.90 -20.34 19.68
N LYS A 239 31.86 -20.77 20.96
CA LYS A 239 30.66 -20.65 21.81
C LYS A 239 30.17 -19.22 21.88
N LYS A 240 31.06 -18.25 22.07
CA LYS A 240 30.71 -16.83 22.14
C LYS A 240 29.95 -16.40 20.88
N TYR A 241 30.50 -16.64 19.69
CA TYR A 241 29.91 -16.16 18.44
C TYR A 241 28.64 -16.93 18.06
N TYR A 242 28.59 -18.24 18.28
CA TYR A 242 27.35 -19.00 18.07
C TYR A 242 26.26 -18.59 19.06
N LYS A 243 26.60 -18.31 20.32
CA LYS A 243 25.64 -17.76 21.29
C LYS A 243 25.11 -16.40 20.85
N MET A 244 25.98 -15.51 20.38
CA MET A 244 25.54 -14.20 19.87
C MET A 244 24.55 -14.33 18.69
N ALA A 245 24.80 -15.26 17.76
CA ALA A 245 23.88 -15.56 16.66
C ALA A 245 22.57 -16.21 17.15
N ALA A 246 22.65 -17.12 18.13
CA ALA A 246 21.49 -17.77 18.75
C ALA A 246 20.59 -16.79 19.50
N ASP A 247 21.17 -15.83 20.23
CA ASP A 247 20.45 -14.77 20.95
C ASP A 247 19.70 -13.84 19.98
N LEU A 248 20.07 -13.83 18.70
CA LEU A 248 19.37 -13.14 17.60
C LEU A 248 18.38 -14.03 16.84
N GLY A 249 18.12 -15.25 17.33
CA GLY A 249 17.09 -16.16 16.81
C GLY A 249 17.56 -17.15 15.75
N ASN A 250 18.87 -17.37 15.58
CA ASN A 250 19.37 -18.40 14.68
C ASN A 250 19.36 -19.78 15.37
N GLU A 251 18.47 -20.67 14.91
CA GLU A 251 18.27 -22.00 15.51
C GLU A 251 19.47 -22.95 15.30
N GLU A 252 20.13 -22.88 14.15
CA GLU A 252 21.32 -23.71 13.85
C GLU A 252 22.48 -23.35 14.78
N ALA A 253 22.74 -22.06 14.98
CA ALA A 253 23.76 -21.58 15.90
C ALA A 253 23.44 -21.97 17.35
N LEU A 254 22.17 -21.98 17.74
CA LEU A 254 21.74 -22.45 19.05
C LEU A 254 22.03 -23.94 19.24
N GLU A 255 21.75 -24.77 18.23
CA GLU A 255 22.07 -26.20 18.26
C GLU A 255 23.58 -26.42 18.42
N ILE A 256 24.40 -25.73 17.61
CA ILE A 256 25.86 -25.83 17.68
C ILE A 256 26.38 -25.36 19.04
N TYR A 257 25.88 -24.24 19.56
CA TYR A 257 26.21 -23.75 20.88
C TYR A 257 25.89 -24.80 21.96
N ASN A 258 24.68 -25.37 21.95
CA ASN A 258 24.27 -26.39 22.90
C ASN A 258 25.14 -27.64 22.82
N ARG A 259 25.52 -28.07 21.62
CA ARG A 259 26.44 -29.20 21.41
C ARG A 259 27.82 -28.94 22.01
N LEU A 260 28.36 -27.72 21.86
CA LEU A 260 29.64 -27.34 22.46
C LEU A 260 29.58 -27.36 23.99
N VAL A 261 28.49 -26.83 24.56
CA VAL A 261 28.23 -26.85 26.01
C VAL A 261 28.11 -28.29 26.53
N LEU A 262 27.34 -29.14 25.85
CA LEU A 262 27.16 -30.55 26.24
C LEU A 262 28.46 -31.36 26.14
N ALA A 263 29.32 -31.04 25.18
CA ALA A 263 30.63 -31.67 25.03
C ALA A 263 31.67 -31.18 26.07
N GLY A 264 31.30 -30.24 26.96
CA GLY A 264 32.16 -29.75 28.03
C GLY A 264 33.21 -28.73 27.59
N TYR A 265 33.04 -28.14 26.40
CA TYR A 265 33.91 -27.07 25.89
C TYR A 265 33.45 -25.70 26.36
#